data_AF-E1NT42-F1
#
_entry.id   AF-E1NT42-F1
#
_cell.length_a   1.000
_cell.length_b   1.000
_cell.length_c   1.000
_cell.angle_alpha   90.00
_cell.angle_beta   90.00
_cell.angle_gamma   90.00
#
_symmetry.space_group_name_H-M   'P 1'
#
loop_
_entity.id
_entity.type
_entity.pdbx_description
1 polymer ?
#
loop_
_entity_poly.entity_id
_entity_poly.type
_entity_poly.pdbx_seq_one_letter_code
_entity_poly.pdbx_strand_id
1 'polypeptide(L)' 'MDKVKEFAKQHGYETAEYLGIYQNKEAYEAIYSDDNEICFVGLPAIILKSGAELEWIQNNLSRKILRKFY' A
#
# COMPACT_ATOMS: atom_id res chain seq x y z
N MET A 1 -7.88 9.20 13.12
CA MET A 1 -8.19 8.25 12.03
C MET A 1 -7.04 8.25 11.06
N ASP A 2 -6.59 7.06 10.67
CA ASP A 2 -5.35 6.84 9.93
C ASP A 2 -5.63 7.00 8.43
N LYS A 3 -5.36 8.19 7.87
CA LYS A 3 -5.73 8.56 6.48
C LYS A 3 -5.29 7.53 5.43
N VAL A 4 -4.17 6.84 5.68
CA VAL A 4 -3.66 5.79 4.78
C VAL A 4 -4.60 4.59 4.72
N LYS A 5 -5.18 4.18 5.86
CA LYS A 5 -6.16 3.08 5.91
C LYS A 5 -7.46 3.45 5.23
N GLU A 6 -7.93 4.69 5.42
CA GLU A 6 -9.12 5.19 4.71
C GLU A 6 -8.89 5.21 3.20
N PHE A 7 -7.70 5.62 2.76
CA PHE A 7 -7.30 5.61 1.35
C PHE A 7 -7.21 4.19 0.78
N ALA A 8 -6.70 3.22 1.54
CA ALA A 8 -6.71 1.80 1.16
C ALA A 8 -8.15 1.28 0.95
N LYS A 9 -9.07 1.61 1.87
CA LYS A 9 -10.50 1.25 1.79
C LYS A 9 -11.19 1.80 0.54
N GLN A 10 -10.86 3.02 0.13
CA GLN A 10 -11.37 3.60 -1.12
C GLN A 10 -10.95 2.81 -2.38
N HIS A 11 -9.86 2.05 -2.29
CA HIS A 11 -9.33 1.22 -3.39
C HIS A 11 -9.72 -0.26 -3.26
N GLY A 12 -10.60 -0.62 -2.32
CA GLY A 12 -11.07 -1.99 -2.12
C GLY A 12 -10.22 -2.86 -1.19
N TYR A 13 -9.32 -2.26 -0.40
CA TYR A 13 -8.45 -2.94 0.55
C TYR A 13 -8.91 -2.70 1.99
N GLU A 14 -8.62 -3.61 2.92
CA GLU A 14 -9.12 -3.49 4.30
C GLU A 14 -8.25 -2.56 5.15
N THR A 15 -6.94 -2.59 4.95
CA THR A 15 -5.99 -1.80 5.74
C THR A 15 -4.71 -1.53 4.95
N ALA A 16 -3.77 -0.81 5.58
CA ALA A 16 -2.43 -0.65 5.09
C ALA A 16 -1.41 -0.88 6.22
N GLU A 17 -0.27 -1.49 5.89
CA GLU A 17 0.87 -1.72 6.78
C GLU A 17 2.05 -0.86 6.37
N TYR A 18 2.76 -0.27 7.34
CA TYR A 18 3.92 0.57 7.07
C TYR A 18 5.15 -0.27 6.73
N LEU A 19 5.76 0.00 5.58
CA LEU A 19 6.96 -0.70 5.10
C LEU A 19 8.25 0.06 5.46
N GLY A 20 8.23 1.39 5.47
CA GLY A 20 9.41 2.23 5.67
C GLY A 20 9.44 3.50 4.82
N ILE A 21 10.62 4.05 4.59
CA ILE A 21 10.82 5.25 3.76
C ILE A 21 11.34 4.87 2.36
N TYR A 22 10.60 5.27 1.32
CA TYR A 22 10.98 5.15 -0.08
C TYR A 22 11.09 6.55 -0.71
N GLN A 23 12.29 6.95 -1.13
CA GLN A 23 12.54 8.25 -1.80
C GLN A 23 11.91 9.45 -1.05
N ASN A 24 12.15 9.53 0.27
CA ASN A 24 11.61 10.56 1.17
C ASN A 24 10.08 10.55 1.36
N LYS A 25 9.38 9.52 0.87
CA LYS A 25 7.96 9.27 1.13
C LYS A 25 7.81 8.08 2.08
N GLU A 26 6.80 8.13 2.94
CA GLU A 26 6.40 6.96 3.73
C GLU A 26 5.71 5.96 2.80
N ALA A 27 6.14 4.70 2.83
CA ALA A 27 5.60 3.64 2.00
C ALA A 27 4.77 2.67 2.85
N TYR A 28 3.61 2.29 2.32
CA TYR A 28 2.70 1.34 2.94
C TYR A 28 2.26 0.29 1.93
N GLU A 29 2.07 -0.94 2.38
CA GLU A 29 1.45 -2.02 1.62
C GLU A 29 -0.04 -2.08 1.95
N ALA A 30 -0.90 -2.01 0.94
CA ALA A 30 -2.34 -2.18 1.12
C ALA A 30 -2.67 -3.67 1.23
N ILE A 31 -3.41 -4.04 2.28
CA ILE A 31 -3.73 -5.43 2.62
C ILE A 31 -5.19 -5.67 2.27
N TYR A 32 -5.40 -6.65 1.38
CA TYR A 32 -6.70 -7.17 1.05
C TYR A 32 -7.04 -8.34 1.98
N SER A 33 -8.29 -8.44 2.42
CA SER A 33 -8.79 -9.56 3.20
C SER A 33 -10.15 -9.96 2.63
N ASP A 34 -10.25 -11.18 2.13
CA ASP A 34 -11.52 -11.83 1.78
C ASP A 34 -11.61 -13.08 2.65
N ASP A 35 -12.64 -13.15 3.51
CA ASP A 35 -12.99 -14.27 4.40
C ASP A 35 -11.91 -15.35 4.64
N ASN A 36 -10.86 -14.99 5.39
CA ASN A 36 -9.76 -15.86 5.85
C ASN A 36 -8.79 -16.41 4.78
N GLU A 37 -8.81 -15.92 3.54
CA GLU A 37 -7.78 -16.25 2.54
C GLU A 37 -7.06 -14.99 2.01
N ILE A 38 -5.72 -15.03 2.01
CA ILE A 38 -4.89 -13.98 1.42
C ILE A 38 -4.95 -14.14 -0.09
N CYS A 39 -5.86 -13.40 -0.73
CA CYS A 39 -6.00 -13.38 -2.18
C CYS A 39 -5.05 -12.34 -2.80
N PHE A 40 -4.07 -12.80 -3.60
CA PHE A 40 -3.24 -11.92 -4.40
C PHE A 40 -4.01 -11.44 -5.64
N VAL A 41 -4.73 -10.32 -5.53
CA VAL A 41 -5.38 -9.69 -6.68
C VAL A 41 -4.38 -8.82 -7.45
N GLY A 42 -3.50 -9.46 -8.23
CA GLY A 42 -2.63 -8.78 -9.19
C GLY A 42 -1.29 -8.29 -8.64
N LEU A 43 -0.88 -7.07 -9.04
CA LEU A 43 0.37 -6.46 -8.58
C LEU A 43 0.22 -5.98 -7.12
N PRO A 44 1.31 -5.96 -6.32
CA PRO A 44 1.28 -5.38 -4.99
C PRO A 44 0.71 -3.97 -5.04
N ALA A 45 -0.13 -3.64 -4.06
CA ALA A 45 -0.70 -2.32 -3.92
C ALA A 45 0.07 -1.53 -2.88
N ILE A 46 0.68 -0.43 -3.31
CA ILE A 46 1.52 0.41 -2.46
C ILE A 46 0.90 1.79 -2.36
N ILE A 47 0.92 2.36 -1.16
CA ILE A 47 0.56 3.74 -0.90
C ILE A 47 1.83 4.50 -0.54
N LEU A 48 2.13 5.58 -1.28
CA LEU A 48 3.18 6.52 -0.91
C LEU A 48 2.56 7.76 -0.28
N LYS A 49 3.08 8.19 0.87
CA LYS A 49 2.63 9.37 1.59
C LYS A 49 3.73 10.42 1.66
N SER A 50 3.38 11.65 1.26
CA SER A 50 4.24 12.84 1.30
C SER A 50 3.49 13.95 2.03
N GLY A 51 3.70 14.08 3.34
CA GLY A 51 2.92 15.00 4.17
C GLY A 51 1.43 14.62 4.18
N ALA A 52 0.60 15.43 3.53
CA ALA A 52 -0.85 15.21 3.42
C ALA A 52 -1.28 14.49 2.13
N GLU A 53 -0.38 14.34 1.17
CA GLU A 53 -0.66 13.72 -0.14
C GLU A 53 -0.48 12.21 -0.07
N LEU A 54 -1.38 11.48 -0.75
CA LEU A 54 -1.37 10.03 -0.88
C LEU A 54 -1.38 9.66 -2.36
N GLU A 55 -0.54 8.70 -2.73
CA GLU A 55 -0.36 8.22 -4.10
C GLU A 55 -0.56 6.70 -4.14
N TRP A 56 -1.46 6.25 -5.01
CA TRP A 56 -1.73 4.83 -5.23
C TRP A 56 -0.83 4.25 -6.32
N ILE A 57 -0.08 3.21 -5.99
CA ILE A 57 0.82 2.52 -6.91
C ILE A 57 0.46 1.04 -6.99
N GLN A 58 -0.12 0.64 -8.12
CA GLN A 58 -0.40 -0.76 -8.44
C GLN A 58 0.03 -1.08 -9.88
N ASN A 59 1.31 -0.82 -10.16
CA ASN A 59 1.95 -1.08 -11.46
C ASN A 59 3.36 -1.67 -11.21
N ASN A 60 4.20 -1.84 -12.23
CA ASN A 60 5.54 -2.45 -12.07
C ASN A 60 6.43 -1.76 -11.01
N LEU A 61 6.18 -0.48 -10.70
CA LEU A 61 6.87 0.23 -9.64
C LEU A 61 6.58 -0.39 -8.26
N SER A 62 5.39 -0.93 -8.02
CA SER A 62 5.05 -1.51 -6.71
C SER A 62 5.96 -2.67 -6.36
N ARG A 63 6.28 -3.54 -7.33
CA ARG A 63 7.27 -4.63 -7.15
C ARG A 63 8.66 -4.11 -6.82
N LYS A 64 9.08 -3.02 -7.45
CA LYS A 64 10.39 -2.40 -7.20
C LYS A 64 10.46 -1.80 -5.79
N ILE A 65 9.37 -1.19 -5.33
CA ILE A 65 9.27 -0.65 -3.97
C ILE A 65 9.29 -1.80 -2.97
N LEU A 66 8.47 -2.83 -3.16
CA LEU A 66 8.37 -3.97 -2.25
C LEU A 66 9.71 -4.70 -2.07
N ARG A 67 10.45 -4.95 -3.16
CA ARG A 67 11.81 -5.55 -3.13
C ARG A 67 12.86 -4.76 -2.35
N LYS A 68 12.59 -3.52 -1.97
CA LYS A 68 13.48 -2.75 -1.10
C LYS A 68 13.31 -3.12 0.38
N PHE A 69 12.14 -3.64 0.75
CA PHE A 69 11.72 -3.86 2.13
C PHE A 69 11.68 -5.34 2.53
N TYR A 70 11.70 -6.25 1.55
CA TYR A 70 11.84 -7.70 1.72
C TYR A 70 13.12 -8.17 1.00
#